data_AF-A0A1M6IW64-F1
#
_entry.id   AF-A0A1M6IW64-F1
#
_cell.length_a   1.000
_cell.length_b   1.000
_cell.length_c   1.000
_cell.angle_alpha   90.00
_cell.angle_beta   90.00
_cell.angle_gamma   90.00
#
_symmetry.space_group_name_H-M   'P 1'
#
loop_
_entity.id
_entity.type
_entity.pdbx_description
1 polymer ?
#
loop_
_entity_poly.entity_id
_entity_poly.type
_entity_poly.pdbx_seq_one_letter_code
_entity_poly.pdbx_strand_id
1 'polypeptide(L)' 'RLTKSGKMLYRKRSQTIERSFADAKQLHGLRYCRFRGREHVQEQALLTAACQNMKKIANHLARLA' A
#
# COMPACT_ATOMS: atom_id res chain seq x y z
N ARG A 1 -13.20 12.44 -8.77
CA ARG A 1 -14.24 11.38 -8.59
C ARG A 1 -15.42 11.56 -9.54
N LEU A 2 -15.89 12.80 -9.78
CA LEU A 2 -17.09 13.07 -10.58
C LEU A 2 -16.88 12.95 -12.10
N THR A 3 -15.66 13.21 -12.60
CA THR A 3 -15.28 13.03 -14.00
C THR A 3 -15.30 11.54 -14.40
N LYS A 4 -15.54 11.23 -15.69
CA LYS A 4 -15.54 9.86 -16.22
C LYS A 4 -14.24 9.10 -15.88
N SER A 5 -13.09 9.75 -16.09
CA SER A 5 -11.77 9.22 -15.70
C SER A 5 -11.66 8.97 -14.19
N GLY A 6 -12.16 9.90 -13.38
CA GLY A 6 -12.18 9.78 -11.93
C GLY A 6 -13.04 8.62 -11.43
N LYS A 7 -14.19 8.33 -12.05
CA LYS A 7 -15.04 7.17 -11.73
C LYS A 7 -14.33 5.86 -12.07
N MET A 8 -13.64 5.80 -13.21
CA MET A 8 -12.84 4.64 -13.62
C MET A 8 -11.68 4.37 -12.66
N LEU A 9 -10.92 5.41 -12.30
CA LEU A 9 -9.83 5.28 -11.31
C LEU A 9 -10.37 4.85 -9.95
N TYR A 10 -11.48 5.43 -9.49
CA TYR A 10 -12.10 5.06 -8.23
C TYR A 10 -12.47 3.57 -8.19
N ARG A 11 -13.06 3.03 -9.26
CA ARG A 11 -13.38 1.59 -9.37
C ARG A 11 -12.14 0.69 -9.28
N LYS A 12 -10.99 1.14 -9.78
CA LYS A 12 -9.73 0.38 -9.71
C LYS A 12 -9.04 0.44 -8.34
N ARG A 13 -9.39 1.39 -7.45
CA ARG A 13 -8.74 1.56 -6.15
C ARG A 13 -8.95 0.36 -5.24
N SER A 14 -10.15 -0.22 -5.22
CA SER A 14 -10.45 -1.38 -4.38
C SER A 14 -9.57 -2.59 -4.69
N GLN A 15 -9.25 -2.77 -5.98
CA GLN A 15 -8.44 -3.89 -6.46
C GLN A 15 -6.94 -3.70 -6.22
N THR A 16 -6.48 -2.45 -6.15
CA THR A 16 -5.05 -2.13 -6.15
C THR A 16 -4.64 -1.49 -4.82
N ILE A 17 -5.08 -0.26 -4.60
CA ILE A 17 -4.70 0.56 -3.44
C ILE A 17 -5.25 -0.04 -2.15
N GLU A 18 -6.56 -0.25 -2.06
CA GLU A 18 -7.21 -0.70 -0.82
C GLU A 18 -6.77 -2.11 -0.41
N ARG A 19 -6.51 -2.98 -1.39
CA ARG A 19 -5.93 -4.31 -1.13
C ARG A 19 -4.53 -4.21 -0.51
N SER A 20 -3.65 -3.36 -1.04
CA SER A 20 -2.32 -3.13 -0.45
C SER A 20 -2.40 -2.60 0.99
N PHE A 21 -3.34 -1.68 1.26
CA PHE A 21 -3.57 -1.17 2.61
C PHE A 21 -4.11 -2.24 3.56
N ALA A 22 -5.01 -3.11 3.09
CA ALA A 22 -5.53 -4.21 3.89
C ALA A 22 -4.42 -5.20 4.28
N ASP A 23 -3.56 -5.55 3.32
CA ASP A 23 -2.39 -6.41 3.56
C ASP A 23 -1.42 -5.75 4.54
N ALA A 24 -1.15 -4.45 4.38
CA ALA A 24 -0.28 -3.72 5.30
C ALA A 24 -0.85 -3.67 6.73
N LYS A 25 -2.17 -3.51 6.85
CA LYS A 25 -2.86 -3.51 8.15
C LYS A 25 -2.71 -4.84 8.88
N GLN A 26 -2.89 -5.96 8.19
CA GLN A 26 -2.86 -7.29 8.81
C GLN A 26 -1.45 -7.88 8.92
N LEU A 27 -0.68 -7.84 7.84
CA LEU A 27 0.61 -8.54 7.73
C LEU A 27 1.79 -7.72 8.28
N HIS A 28 1.71 -6.39 8.25
CA HIS A 28 2.79 -5.51 8.69
C HIS A 28 2.48 -4.79 10.02
N GLY A 29 1.43 -5.25 10.73
CA GLY A 29 1.12 -4.79 12.08
C GLY A 29 0.64 -3.33 12.15
N LEU A 30 0.12 -2.76 11.06
CA LEU A 30 -0.43 -1.40 11.02
C LEU A 30 -1.88 -1.31 11.53
N ARG A 31 -2.40 -2.38 12.15
CA ARG A 31 -3.72 -2.35 12.82
C ARG A 31 -3.73 -1.39 14.01
N TYR A 32 -2.61 -1.27 14.71
CA TYR A 32 -2.42 -0.36 15.84
C TYR A 32 -1.09 0.37 15.69
N CYS A 33 -1.00 1.58 16.23
CA CYS A 33 0.27 2.29 16.33
C CYS A 33 1.17 1.56 17.34
N ARG A 34 2.26 0.94 16.86
CA ARG A 34 3.20 0.20 17.72
C ARG A 34 4.19 1.12 18.44
N PHE A 35 4.51 2.25 17.82
CA PHE A 35 5.42 3.25 18.36
C PHE A 35 4.66 4.46 18.91
N ARG A 36 5.28 5.16 19.86
CA ARG A 36 4.78 6.45 20.38
C ARG A 36 5.32 7.58 19.52
N GLY A 37 4.50 8.61 19.30
CA GLY A 37 4.87 9.77 18.48
C GLY A 37 4.60 9.56 16.98
N ARG A 38 4.22 10.65 16.30
CA ARG A 38 3.83 10.63 14.89
C ARG A 38 4.98 10.23 13.97
N GLU A 39 6.19 10.69 14.27
CA GLU A 39 7.37 10.48 13.44
C GLU A 39 7.74 8.99 13.33
N HIS A 40 7.80 8.28 14.45
CA HIS A 40 8.12 6.84 14.47
C HIS A 40 7.04 5.98 13.81
N VAL A 41 5.76 6.34 13.97
CA VAL A 41 4.66 5.65 13.26
C VAL A 41 4.75 5.90 11.75
N GLN A 42 5.11 7.11 11.34
CA GLN A 42 5.32 7.44 9.93
C GLN A 42 6.50 6.68 9.34
N GLU A 43 7.62 6.60 10.05
CA GLU A 43 8.79 5.83 9.65
C GLU A 43 8.42 4.34 9.39
N GLN A 44 7.70 3.71 10.32
CA GLN A 44 7.20 2.34 10.15
C GLN A 44 6.33 2.20 8.89
N ALA A 45 5.40 3.13 8.69
CA ALA A 45 4.48 3.10 7.55
C ALA A 45 5.22 3.27 6.21
N LEU A 46 6.19 4.20 6.16
CA LEU A 46 6.98 4.47 4.95
C LEU A 46 7.89 3.28 4.59
N LEU A 47 8.59 2.70 5.57
CA LEU A 47 9.41 1.50 5.36
C LEU A 47 8.56 0.33 4.89
N THR A 48 7.38 0.13 5.49
CA THR A 48 6.42 -0.89 5.06
C THR A 48 6.02 -0.71 3.60
N ALA A 49 5.64 0.52 3.21
CA ALA A 49 5.25 0.85 1.85
C ALA A 49 6.41 0.64 0.86
N ALA A 50 7.63 1.03 1.22
CA ALA A 50 8.83 0.80 0.41
C ALA A 50 9.05 -0.69 0.15
N CYS A 51 8.98 -1.54 1.17
CA CYS A 51 9.11 -2.99 1.05
C CYS A 51 8.02 -3.60 0.15
N GLN A 52 6.76 -3.19 0.31
CA GLN A 52 5.66 -3.64 -0.54
C GLN A 52 5.88 -3.25 -2.02
N ASN A 53 6.36 -2.03 -2.27
CA ASN A 53 6.67 -1.55 -3.62
C ASN A 53 7.84 -2.33 -4.24
N MET A 54 8.92 -2.58 -3.49
CA MET A 54 10.05 -3.40 -3.97
C MET A 54 9.61 -4.81 -4.35
N LYS A 55 8.80 -5.47 -3.50
CA LYS A 55 8.22 -6.78 -3.80
C LYS A 55 7.38 -6.74 -5.09
N LYS A 56 6.58 -5.70 -5.27
CA LYS A 56 5.76 -5.52 -6.47
C LYS A 56 6.62 -5.38 -7.73
N ILE A 57 7.69 -4.58 -7.68
CA ILE A 57 8.64 -4.43 -8.79
C ILE A 57 9.29 -5.76 -9.13
N ALA A 58 9.82 -6.48 -8.14
CA ALA A 58 10.44 -7.79 -8.34
C ALA A 58 9.47 -8.78 -9.00
N ASN A 59 8.22 -8.84 -8.54
CA ASN A 59 7.19 -9.68 -9.15
C ASN A 59 6.84 -9.28 -10.59
N HIS A 60 6.92 -7.99 -10.93
CA HIS A 60 6.71 -7.55 -12.31
C HIS A 60 7.88 -7.97 -13.20
N LEU A 61 9.12 -7.77 -12.75
CA LEU A 61 10.32 -8.18 -13.47
C LEU A 61 10.35 -9.70 -13.68
N ALA A 62 10.00 -10.48 -12.66
CA ALA A 62 9.96 -11.95 -12.73
C ALA A 62 8.89 -12.50 -13.69
N ARG A 63 7.88 -11.70 -14.08
CA ARG A 63 6.89 -12.08 -15.11
C ARG A 63 7.31 -11.69 -16.52
N LEU A 64 8.30 -10.80 -16.64
CA LEU A 64 8.84 -10.35 -17.92
C LEU A 64 10.03 -11.20 -18.36
N ALA A 65 10.73 -11.81 -17.39
CA ALA A 65 11.73 -12.87 -17.61
C ALA A 65 11.03 -14.20 -17.98
#